data_AF-G9A3D7-F1
#
_entry.id   AF-G9A3D7-F1
#
_cell.length_a   1.000
_cell.length_b   1.000
_cell.length_c   1.000
_cell.angle_alpha   90.00
_cell.angle_beta   90.00
_cell.angle_gamma   90.00
#
_symmetry.space_group_name_H-M   'P 1'
#
loop_
_entity.id
_entity.type
_entity.pdbx_description
1 polymer ?
#
loop_
_entity_poly.entity_id
_entity_poly.type
_entity_poly.pdbx_seq_one_letter_code
_entity_poly.pdbx_strand_id
1 'polypeptide(L)' 'MRVSRIVIQNFRTFASLDVNVADDLCCIIGENNTGKTAILRAIQICLDNMLPSSFRALMREDIHFA' A
#
# COMPACT_ATOMS: atom_id res chain seq x y z
N MET A 1 16.37 7.64 3.56
CA MET A 1 14.94 7.97 3.39
C MET A 1 14.15 7.24 4.47
N ARG A 2 13.18 7.88 5.13
CA ARG A 2 12.31 7.25 6.15
C ARG A 2 10.85 7.52 5.81
N VAL A 3 10.01 6.47 5.82
CA VAL A 3 8.56 6.59 5.69
C VAL A 3 8.00 6.86 7.10
N SER A 4 7.30 7.97 7.29
CA SER A 4 6.72 8.34 8.59
C SER A 4 5.21 8.07 8.67
N ARG A 5 4.51 8.08 7.53
CA ARG A 5 3.06 7.89 7.44
C ARG A 5 2.70 7.21 6.12
N ILE A 6 1.75 6.30 6.18
CA ILE A 6 1.18 5.61 5.02
C ILE A 6 -0.30 5.97 4.98
N VAL A 7 -0.72 6.58 3.87
CA VAL A 7 -2.12 6.90 3.59
C VAL A 7 -2.51 6.18 2.31
N ILE A 8 -3.58 5.38 2.37
CA ILE A 8 -4.13 4.64 1.23
C ILE A 8 -5.62 4.97 1.15
N GLN A 9 -6.10 5.31 -0.05
CA GLN A 9 -7.50 5.55 -0.31
C GLN A 9 -7.93 4.82 -1.58
N ASN A 10 -9.12 4.20 -1.52
CA ASN A 10 -9.76 3.51 -2.63
C ASN A 10 -8.84 2.53 -3.37
N PHE A 11 -8.03 1.76 -2.65
CA PHE A 11 -7.05 0.84 -3.23
C PHE A 11 -7.22 -0.58 -2.69
N ARG A 12 -7.57 -1.51 -3.59
CA ARG A 12 -7.80 -2.93 -3.34
C ARG A 12 -8.80 -3.14 -2.20
N THR A 13 -8.42 -3.83 -1.12
CA THR A 13 -9.28 -4.07 0.05
C THR A 13 -9.53 -2.81 0.89
N PHE A 14 -8.75 -1.74 0.71
CA PHE A 14 -8.84 -0.55 1.55
C PHE A 14 -9.71 0.54 0.90
N ALA A 15 -10.87 0.82 1.49
CA ALA A 15 -11.57 2.08 1.26
C ALA A 15 -10.73 3.26 1.79
N SER A 16 -10.19 3.15 3.01
CA SER A 16 -9.32 4.12 3.64
C SER A 16 -8.39 3.45 4.65
N LEU A 17 -7.12 3.84 4.65
CA LEU A 17 -6.12 3.48 5.66
C LEU A 17 -5.23 4.70 5.91
N ASP A 18 -5.01 5.02 7.18
CA ASP A 18 -4.12 6.11 7.59
C ASP A 18 -3.36 5.67 8.84
N VAL A 19 -2.07 5.41 8.69
CA VAL A 19 -1.23 4.86 9.76
C VAL A 19 0.12 5.58 9.82
N ASN A 20 0.57 5.86 11.04
CA ASN A 20 1.94 6.29 11.29
C ASN A 20 2.86 5.07 11.35
N VAL A 21 4.06 5.21 10.77
CA VAL A 21 5.08 4.16 10.81
C VAL A 21 5.94 4.39 12.06
N ALA A 22 6.05 3.38 12.91
CA ALA A 22 6.89 3.43 14.10
C ALA A 22 8.38 3.59 13.73
N ASP A 23 9.14 4.28 14.59
CA ASP A 23 10.54 4.61 14.31
C ASP A 23 11.49 3.40 14.31
N ASP A 24 11.17 2.35 15.07
CA ASP A 24 12.04 1.17 15.24
C ASP A 24 11.58 -0.03 14.39
N LEU A 25 10.44 -0.62 14.73
CA LEU A 25 9.89 -1.80 14.05
C LEU A 25 8.39 -1.64 13.82
N CYS A 26 7.98 -1.73 12.55
CA CYS A 26 6.58 -1.74 12.15
C CYS A 26 6.23 -3.11 11.56
N CYS A 27 5.25 -3.79 12.16
CA CYS A 27 4.78 -5.10 11.71
C CYS A 27 3.37 -4.99 11.14
N ILE A 28 3.15 -5.55 9.94
CA ILE A 28 1.82 -5.66 9.32
C ILE A 28 1.30 -7.07 9.59
N ILE A 29 0.30 -7.21 10.47
CA ILE A 29 -0.26 -8.50 10.91
C ILE A 29 -1.75 -8.56 10.57
N GLY A 30 -2.24 -9.76 10.26
CA GLY A 30 -3.64 -10.01 9.95
C GLY A 30 -3.82 -11.34 9.21
N GLU A 31 -5.05 -11.77 9.02
CA GLU A 31 -5.37 -13.00 8.28
C GLU A 31 -4.97 -12.93 6.81
N ASN A 32 -4.92 -14.08 6.13
CA ASN A 32 -4.69 -14.08 4.68
C ASN A 32 -5.77 -13.26 3.97
N ASN A 33 -5.38 -12.62 2.86
CA ASN A 33 -6.28 -11.81 2.03
C ASN A 33 -6.83 -10.52 2.66
N THR A 34 -6.40 -10.13 3.86
CA THR A 34 -6.84 -8.86 4.50
C THR A 34 -6.20 -7.59 3.96
N GLY A 35 -5.41 -7.67 2.89
CA GLY A 35 -4.78 -6.50 2.25
C GLY A 35 -3.34 -6.21 2.68
N LYS A 36 -2.68 -7.08 3.46
CA LYS A 36 -1.26 -6.88 3.83
C LYS A 36 -0.33 -6.66 2.63
N THR A 37 -0.44 -7.49 1.61
CA THR A 37 0.31 -7.35 0.34
C THR A 37 -0.09 -6.09 -0.43
N ALA A 38 -1.34 -5.62 -0.29
CA ALA A 38 -1.78 -4.37 -0.91
C ALA A 38 -1.06 -3.16 -0.29
N ILE A 39 -0.86 -3.12 1.03
CA ILE A 39 -0.08 -2.03 1.68
C ILE A 39 1.33 -1.96 1.08
N LEU A 40 2.04 -3.09 1.02
CA LEU A 40 3.38 -3.13 0.43
C LEU A 40 3.38 -2.74 -1.04
N ARG A 41 2.34 -3.14 -1.80
CA ARG A 41 2.21 -2.76 -3.20
C ARG A 41 2.01 -1.26 -3.39
N ALA A 42 1.18 -0.63 -2.56
CA ALA A 42 0.99 0.83 -2.58
C ALA A 42 2.31 1.57 -2.33
N ILE A 43 3.11 1.09 -1.37
CA ILE A 43 4.44 1.65 -1.09
C ILE A 43 5.37 1.50 -2.30
N GLN A 44 5.41 0.30 -2.93
CA GLN A 44 6.23 0.05 -4.13
C GLN A 44 5.85 1.00 -5.27
N ILE A 45 4.56 1.15 -5.57
CA ILE A 45 4.08 2.03 -6.65
C ILE A 45 4.59 3.47 -6.45
N CYS A 46 4.58 3.96 -5.20
CA CYS A 46 5.02 5.32 -4.88
C CYS A 46 6.53 5.50 -4.85
N LEU A 47 7.29 4.52 -4.34
CA LEU A 47 8.69 4.73 -3.94
C LEU A 47 9.71 3.89 -4.71
N ASP A 48 9.31 2.78 -5.33
CA ASP A 48 10.23 1.89 -6.01
C ASP A 48 10.64 2.45 -7.37
N ASN A 49 11.90 2.91 -7.46
CA ASN A 49 12.44 3.52 -8.67
C ASN A 49 12.87 2.50 -9.74
N MET A 50 12.95 1.21 -9.39
CA MET A 50 13.25 0.13 -10.34
C MET A 50 11.97 -0.47 -10.94
N LEU A 51 10.80 -0.10 -10.42
CA LEU A 51 9.52 -0.59 -10.90
C LEU A 51 9.23 -0.02 -12.32
N PRO A 52 8.98 -0.87 -13.33
CA PRO A 52 8.62 -0.40 -14.66
C PRO A 52 7.35 0.45 -14.63
N SER A 53 7.27 1.44 -15.51
CA SER A 53 6.13 2.36 -15.60
C SER A 53 4.79 1.65 -15.80
N SER A 54 4.77 0.57 -16.59
CA SER A 54 3.58 -0.28 -16.80
C SER A 54 3.07 -0.93 -15.51
N PHE A 55 3.97 -1.27 -14.59
CA PHE A 55 3.63 -1.84 -13.29
C PHE A 55 3.25 -0.77 -12.26
N ARG A 56 3.56 0.50 -12.51
CA ARG A 56 3.17 1.62 -11.64
C ARG A 56 1.76 2.13 -11.93
N ALA A 57 1.24 1.90 -13.13
CA ALA A 57 -0.13 2.25 -13.49
C ALA A 57 -1.14 1.41 -12.68
N LEU A 58 -2.13 2.07 -12.10
CA LEU A 58 -3.24 1.40 -11.43
C LEU A 58 -4.19 0.79 -12.47
N MET A 59 -4.57 -0.46 -12.25
CA MET A 59 -5.59 -1.12 -13.05
C MET A 59 -6.98 -0.98 -12.40
N ARG A 60 -8.04 -1.29 -13.15
CA ARG A 60 -9.41 -1.25 -12.61
C ARG A 60 -9.56 -2.14 -11.37
N GLU A 61 -8.91 -3.31 -11.36
CA GLU A 61 -8.91 -4.24 -10.23
C GLU A 61 -8.20 -3.71 -8.97
N ASP A 62 -7.32 -2.71 -9.12
CA ASP A 62 -6.67 -2.07 -7.98
C ASP A 62 -7.59 -1.04 -7.28
N ILE A 63 -8.71 -0.65 -7.91
CA ILE A 63 -9.63 0.35 -7.35
C ILE A 63 -10.60 -0.36 -6.41
N HIS A 64 -10.69 0.13 -5.18
CA HIS A 64 -11.73 -0.31 -4.25
C HIS A 64 -13.09 0.21 -4.72
N PHE A 65 -14.03 -0.71 -4.98
CA PHE A 65 -15.43 -0.39 -5.20
C PHE A 65 -16.19 -0.75 -3.94
N ALA A 66 -16.78 0.25 -3.29
CA ALA A 66 -17.68 0.07 -2.15
C ALA A 66 -19.04 -0.49 -2.58
#